data_AF-A0A9D1KM34-F1
#
_entry.id   AF-A0A9D1KM34-F1
#
_cell.length_a   1.000
_cell.length_b   1.000
_cell.length_c   1.000
_cell.angle_alpha   90.00
_cell.angle_beta   90.00
_cell.angle_gamma   90.00
#
_symmetry.space_group_name_H-M   'P 1'
#
loop_
_entity.id
_entity.type
_entity.pdbx_description
1 polymer ?
#
loop_
_entity_poly.entity_id
_entity_poly.type
_entity_poly.pdbx_seq_one_letter_code
_entity_poly.pdbx_strand_id
1 'polypeptide(L)'
;MANIKSAKKRVRVIEAKTLQNKMTKTALKTAIKKAAAAEGDAKAASVVAAIKKVDQACAKGIIHKNKAARKKSQLAKLLNA
;
A
#
# COMPACT_ATOMS: atom_id res chain seq x y z
N MET A 1 -8.73 23.53 18.38
CA MET A 1 -10.19 23.23 18.37
C MET A 1 -10.80 23.76 17.07
N ALA A 2 -11.58 22.95 16.35
CA ALA A 2 -12.25 23.41 15.14
C ALA A 2 -13.55 24.15 15.54
N ASN A 3 -13.58 25.47 15.38
CA ASN A 3 -14.69 26.29 15.88
C ASN A 3 -15.85 26.39 14.88
N ILE A 4 -15.56 26.31 13.57
CA ILE A 4 -16.55 26.39 12.49
C ILE A 4 -17.21 25.01 12.26
N LYS A 5 -18.53 24.98 12.03
CA LYS A 5 -19.29 23.73 11.78
C LYS A 5 -18.68 22.89 10.64
N SER A 6 -18.29 23.54 9.55
CA SER A 6 -17.62 22.88 8.41
C SER A 6 -16.28 22.25 8.82
N ALA A 7 -15.48 22.94 9.64
CA ALA A 7 -14.21 22.44 10.14
C ALA A 7 -14.40 21.21 11.07
N LYS A 8 -15.39 21.24 11.99
CA LYS A 8 -15.75 20.08 12.83
C LYS A 8 -16.11 18.86 11.97
N LYS A 9 -16.87 19.06 10.88
CA LYS A 9 -17.18 17.99 9.91
C LYS A 9 -15.93 17.47 9.21
N ARG A 10 -15.02 18.36 8.77
CA ARG A 10 -13.77 17.97 8.10
C ARG A 10 -12.88 17.12 9.01
N VAL A 11 -12.77 17.44 10.30
CA VAL A 11 -12.00 16.65 11.27
C VAL A 11 -12.51 15.20 11.31
N ARG A 12 -13.82 14.99 11.52
CA ARG A 12 -14.42 13.64 11.54
C ARG A 12 -14.20 12.86 10.24
N VAL A 13 -14.34 13.53 9.09
CA VAL A 13 -14.13 12.90 7.77
C VAL A 13 -12.66 12.52 7.57
N ILE A 14 -11.73 13.38 8.00
CA ILE A 14 -10.29 13.13 7.88
C ILE A 14 -9.87 11.97 8.77
N GLU A 15 -10.40 11.86 9.99
CA GLU A 15 -10.11 10.74 10.91
C GLU A 15 -10.47 9.40 10.28
N ALA A 16 -11.70 9.27 9.75
CA ALA A 16 -12.16 8.05 9.08
C ALA A 16 -11.29 7.70 7.86
N LYS A 17 -11.01 8.68 6.99
CA LYS A 17 -10.14 8.46 5.81
C LYS A 17 -8.71 8.09 6.19
N THR A 18 -8.18 8.71 7.25
CA THR A 18 -6.83 8.45 7.75
C THR A 18 -6.73 7.01 8.27
N LEU A 19 -7.73 6.52 8.99
CA LEU A 19 -7.76 5.14 9.48
C LEU A 19 -7.80 4.13 8.33
N GLN A 20 -8.67 4.32 7.33
CA GLN A 20 -8.73 3.47 6.13
C GLN A 20 -7.40 3.45 5.35
N ASN A 21 -6.78 4.61 5.18
CA ASN A 21 -5.47 4.73 4.52
C ASN A 21 -4.36 4.06 5.33
N LYS A 22 -4.40 4.17 6.66
CA LYS A 22 -3.45 3.50 7.56
C LYS A 22 -3.54 1.99 7.41
N MET A 23 -4.75 1.42 7.46
CA MET A 23 -4.97 -0.02 7.27
C MET A 23 -4.40 -0.52 5.93
N THR A 24 -4.70 0.18 4.84
CA THR A 24 -4.22 -0.21 3.50
C THR A 24 -2.71 -0.10 3.38
N LYS A 25 -2.10 0.97 3.93
CA LYS A 25 -0.64 1.14 3.94
C LYS A 25 0.05 0.05 4.75
N THR A 26 -0.50 -0.34 5.90
CA THR A 26 0.06 -1.42 6.72
C THR A 26 -0.02 -2.75 5.98
N ALA A 27 -1.19 -3.09 5.40
CA ALA A 27 -1.35 -4.31 4.62
C ALA A 27 -0.37 -4.39 3.43
N LEU A 28 -0.14 -3.27 2.73
CA LEU A 28 0.85 -3.18 1.65
C LEU A 28 2.27 -3.41 2.16
N LYS A 29 2.66 -2.81 3.29
CA LYS A 29 3.99 -3.03 3.89
C LYS A 29 4.18 -4.50 4.26
N THR A 30 3.17 -5.13 4.85
CA THR A 30 3.20 -6.55 5.21
C THR A 30 3.34 -7.44 3.97
N ALA A 31 2.59 -7.16 2.89
CA ALA A 31 2.69 -7.93 1.65
C ALA A 31 4.09 -7.85 1.03
N ILE A 32 4.70 -6.65 1.02
CA ILE A 32 6.07 -6.47 0.53
C ILE A 32 7.07 -7.22 1.41
N LYS A 33 6.91 -7.17 2.74
CA LYS A 33 7.77 -7.91 3.67
C LYS A 33 7.68 -9.43 3.47
N LYS A 34 6.47 -9.95 3.26
CA LYS A 34 6.25 -11.38 2.96
C LYS A 34 6.91 -11.78 1.64
N ALA A 35 6.79 -10.97 0.59
CA ALA A 35 7.45 -11.24 -0.68
C ALA A 35 8.98 -11.22 -0.59
N ALA A 36 9.55 -10.37 0.26
CA ALA A 36 10.99 -10.31 0.49
C ALA A 36 11.54 -11.48 1.32
N ALA A 37 10.72 -12.11 2.14
CA ALA A 37 11.10 -13.23 3.00
C ALA A 37 10.71 -14.61 2.43
N ALA A 38 10.06 -14.64 1.27
CA ALA A 38 9.63 -15.89 0.65
C ALA A 38 10.78 -16.53 -0.13
N GLU A 39 10.96 -17.84 0.08
CA GLU A 39 11.97 -18.66 -0.56
C GLU A 39 11.32 -19.85 -1.26
N GLY A 40 12.08 -20.52 -2.14
CA GLY A 40 11.59 -21.66 -2.92
C GLY A 40 10.34 -21.34 -3.77
N ASP A 41 9.45 -22.32 -3.90
CA ASP A 41 8.27 -22.25 -4.76
C ASP A 41 7.26 -21.15 -4.36
N ALA A 42 7.29 -20.71 -3.09
CA ALA A 42 6.42 -19.67 -2.58
C ALA A 42 6.84 -18.25 -3.01
N LYS A 43 8.08 -18.07 -3.49
CA LYS A 43 8.65 -16.76 -3.86
C LYS A 43 7.85 -16.11 -4.99
N ALA A 44 7.57 -16.84 -6.07
CA ALA A 44 6.82 -16.32 -7.20
C ALA A 44 5.39 -15.88 -6.83
N ALA A 45 4.64 -16.74 -6.12
CA ALA A 45 3.27 -16.45 -5.72
C ALA A 45 3.16 -15.24 -4.78
N SER A 46 4.10 -15.12 -3.83
CA SER A 46 4.14 -14.00 -2.88
C SER A 46 4.47 -12.66 -3.55
N VAL A 47 5.38 -12.66 -4.53
CA VAL A 47 5.75 -11.47 -5.31
C VAL A 47 4.57 -11.00 -6.16
N VAL A 48 3.86 -11.92 -6.85
CA VAL A 48 2.66 -11.58 -7.63
C VAL A 48 1.57 -10.99 -6.75
N ALA A 49 1.33 -11.57 -5.56
CA ALA A 49 0.38 -11.03 -4.61
C ALA A 49 0.77 -9.62 -4.13
N ALA A 50 2.06 -9.36 -3.89
CA ALA A 50 2.55 -8.05 -3.52
C ALA A 50 2.39 -7.02 -4.66
N ILE A 51 2.69 -7.38 -5.91
CA ILE A 51 2.49 -6.52 -7.09
C ILE A 51 1.01 -6.12 -7.21
N LYS A 52 0.09 -7.10 -7.10
CA LYS A 52 -1.36 -6.84 -7.13
C LYS A 52 -1.78 -5.83 -6.06
N LYS A 53 -1.25 -5.94 -4.84
CA LYS A 53 -1.55 -5.01 -3.74
C LYS A 53 -0.99 -3.61 -4.00
N VAL A 54 0.17 -3.50 -4.64
CA VAL A 54 0.76 -2.21 -5.05
C VAL A 54 -0.12 -1.53 -6.09
N ASP A 55 -0.57 -2.24 -7.11
CA ASP A 55 -1.43 -1.68 -8.15
C ASP A 55 -2.81 -1.27 -7.60
N GLN A 56 -3.40 -2.08 -6.71
CA GLN A 56 -4.64 -1.70 -6.00
C GLN A 56 -4.48 -0.42 -5.16
N ALA A 57 -3.35 -0.26 -4.48
CA ALA A 57 -3.07 0.95 -3.71
C ALA A 57 -2.85 2.18 -4.61
N CYS A 58 -2.30 1.99 -5.80
CA CYS A 58 -2.13 3.05 -6.79
C CYS A 58 -3.49 3.46 -7.38
N ALA A 59 -4.33 2.50 -7.76
CA ALA A 59 -5.67 2.76 -8.30
C ALA A 59 -6.56 3.53 -7.31
N LYS A 60 -6.41 3.26 -6.00
CA LYS A 60 -7.11 3.99 -4.92
C LYS A 60 -6.48 5.35 -4.58
N GLY A 61 -5.42 5.77 -5.26
CA GLY A 61 -4.72 7.04 -5.00
C GLY A 61 -3.96 7.08 -3.67
N ILE A 62 -3.75 5.95 -3.01
CA ILE A 62 -3.08 5.87 -1.69
C ILE A 62 -1.56 6.01 -1.83
N ILE A 63 -1.02 5.56 -2.96
CA ILE A 63 0.37 5.77 -3.37
C ILE A 63 0.41 6.42 -4.75
N HIS A 64 1.40 7.28 -4.98
CA HIS A 64 1.61 7.89 -6.28
C HIS A 64 2.13 6.86 -7.31
N LYS A 65 1.79 7.06 -8.59
CA LYS A 65 2.20 6.19 -9.72
C LYS A 65 3.71 5.90 -9.75
N ASN A 66 4.55 6.91 -9.49
CA ASN A 66 6.00 6.73 -9.47
C ASN A 66 6.46 5.82 -8.31
N LYS A 67 5.79 5.90 -7.17
CA LYS A 67 6.09 5.04 -6.02
C LYS A 67 5.66 3.60 -6.31
N ALA A 68 4.50 3.42 -6.95
CA ALA A 68 4.04 2.11 -7.40
C ALA A 68 5.02 1.48 -8.40
N ALA A 69 5.43 2.23 -9.44
CA ALA A 69 6.39 1.78 -10.44
C ALA A 69 7.73 1.36 -9.81
N ARG A 70 8.29 2.18 -8.92
CA ARG A 70 9.52 1.85 -8.18
C ARG A 70 9.38 0.55 -7.39
N LYS A 71 8.25 0.36 -6.70
CA LYS A 71 8.01 -0.85 -5.89
C LYS A 71 7.82 -2.09 -6.75
N LYS A 72 7.15 -1.99 -7.89
CA LYS A 72 7.06 -3.09 -8.87
C LYS A 72 8.43 -3.48 -9.41
N SER A 73 9.27 -2.51 -9.78
CA SER A 73 10.64 -2.77 -10.22
C SER A 73 11.48 -3.48 -9.14
N GLN A 74 11.39 -3.04 -7.89
CA GLN A 74 12.08 -3.71 -6.76
C GLN A 74 11.60 -5.16 -6.57
N LEU A 75 10.30 -5.41 -6.63
CA LEU A 75 9.72 -6.75 -6.50
C LEU A 75 10.10 -7.66 -7.67
N ALA A 76 10.14 -7.15 -8.90
CA ALA A 76 10.56 -7.90 -10.07
C ALA A 76 12.05 -8.29 -9.99
N LYS A 77 12.90 -7.38 -9.51
CA LYS A 77 14.33 -7.69 -9.27
C LYS A 77 14.51 -8.81 -8.25
N LEU A 78 13.70 -8.86 -7.20
CA LEU A 78 13.76 -9.94 -6.21
C LEU A 78 13.36 -11.31 -6.78
N LEU A 79 12.51 -11.35 -7.82
CA LEU A 79 12.11 -12.60 -8.47
C LEU A 79 13.20 -13.14 -9.41
N ASN A 80 13.90 -12.23 -10.09
CA ASN A 80 14.91 -12.57 -11.10
C ASN A 80 16.34 -12.67 -10.53
N ALA A 81 16.50 -12.46 -9.22
CA ALA A 81 17.74 -12.66 -8.47
C ALA A 81 17.61 -13.91 -7.61
#